data_AF-A9ZR93-F1
#
_entry.id   AF-A9ZR93-F1
#
_cell.length_a   1.000
_cell.length_b   1.000
_cell.length_c   1.000
_cell.angle_alpha   90.00
_cell.angle_beta   90.00
_cell.angle_gamma   90.00
#
_symmetry.space_group_name_H-M   'P 1'
#
loop_
_entity.id
_entity.type
_entity.pdbx_description
1 polymer ?
#
loop_
_entity_poly.entity_id
_entity_poly.type
_entity_poly.pdbx_seq_one_letter_code
_entity_poly.pdbx_strand_id
1 'polypeptide(L)'
;AIEGKRGNKFRPEDTRNFTLLLAEFRRQLDEIDPNLLLTIAAPAGKPYYSLMELDQLHPYLDWINVMTYDYHGTWDREGPTNHLAPLYPSDDDPSNGGSVDQSLQAYLDAGIPPDKLTLGVPF
;
A
#
# COMPACT_ATOMS: atom_id res chain seq x y z
N ALA A 1 -10.97 8.62 -6.47
CA ALA A 1 -11.05 7.16 -6.70
C ALA A 1 -10.36 6.82 -8.01
N ILE A 2 -9.68 5.68 -8.08
CA ILE A 2 -9.06 5.17 -9.30
C ILE A 2 -9.82 3.92 -9.72
N GLU A 3 -9.98 3.74 -11.02
CA GLU A 3 -10.58 2.52 -11.57
C GLU A 3 -9.77 1.29 -11.17
N GLY A 4 -10.41 0.35 -10.49
CA GLY A 4 -9.81 -0.92 -10.10
C GLY A 4 -9.81 -1.93 -11.25
N LYS A 5 -9.31 -3.15 -10.98
CA LYS A 5 -9.47 -4.28 -11.90
C LYS A 5 -10.94 -4.52 -12.23
N ARG A 6 -11.21 -5.01 -13.44
CA ARG A 6 -12.56 -5.31 -13.94
C ARG A 6 -13.36 -6.10 -12.88
N GLY A 7 -14.53 -5.57 -12.53
CA GLY A 7 -15.43 -6.15 -11.52
C GLY A 7 -15.35 -5.45 -10.16
N ASN A 8 -14.29 -4.70 -9.87
CA ASN A 8 -14.19 -3.89 -8.66
C ASN A 8 -15.01 -2.61 -8.81
N LYS A 9 -15.98 -2.43 -7.91
CA LYS A 9 -16.65 -1.13 -7.75
C LYS A 9 -15.71 -0.21 -6.99
N PHE A 10 -15.58 1.01 -7.47
CA PHE A 10 -14.81 2.07 -6.83
C PHE A 10 -15.69 3.31 -6.74
N ARG A 11 -15.52 4.08 -5.67
CA ARG A 11 -16.28 5.32 -5.44
C ARG A 11 -15.40 6.39 -4.78
N PRO A 12 -15.70 7.69 -4.95
CA PRO A 12 -14.97 8.77 -4.29
C PRO A 12 -14.91 8.62 -2.77
N GLU A 13 -15.93 8.02 -2.16
CA GLU A 13 -16.03 7.86 -0.71
C GLU A 13 -15.12 6.75 -0.15
N ASP A 14 -14.53 5.91 -1.00
CA ASP A 14 -13.73 4.76 -0.57
C ASP A 14 -12.53 5.17 0.30
N THR A 15 -11.90 6.32 0.01
CA THR A 15 -10.80 6.85 0.82
C THR A 15 -11.20 6.99 2.28
N ARG A 16 -12.30 7.72 2.54
CA ARG A 16 -12.77 7.97 3.91
C ARG A 16 -13.39 6.73 4.53
N ASN A 17 -14.16 5.98 3.74
CA ASN A 17 -14.84 4.79 4.23
C ASN A 17 -13.85 3.68 4.60
N PHE A 18 -12.70 3.58 3.93
CA PHE A 18 -11.65 2.64 4.30
C PHE A 18 -11.09 2.95 5.69
N THR A 19 -10.81 4.21 6.00
CA THR A 19 -10.39 4.63 7.35
C THR A 19 -11.44 4.28 8.41
N LEU A 20 -12.71 4.60 8.14
CA LEU A 20 -13.81 4.29 9.05
C LEU A 20 -13.99 2.78 9.24
N LEU A 21 -13.78 2.00 8.19
CA LEU A 21 -13.83 0.54 8.24
C LEU A 21 -12.74 -0.01 9.18
N LEU A 22 -11.51 0.47 9.07
CA LEU A 22 -10.42 0.04 9.97
C LEU A 22 -10.70 0.43 11.43
N ALA A 23 -11.20 1.65 11.65
CA ALA A 23 -11.57 2.10 12.98
C ALA A 23 -12.65 1.20 13.61
N GLU A 24 -13.67 0.83 12.83
CA GLU A 24 -14.75 -0.05 13.30
C GLU A 24 -14.27 -1.48 13.54
N PHE A 25 -13.42 -2.03 12.67
CA PHE A 25 -12.80 -3.34 12.92
C PHE A 25 -11.96 -3.33 14.19
N ARG A 26 -11.11 -2.32 14.40
CA ARG A 26 -10.29 -2.23 15.61
C ARG A 26 -11.18 -2.19 16.85
N ARG A 27 -12.23 -1.36 16.84
CA ARG A 27 -13.21 -1.26 17.94
C ARG A 27 -13.85 -2.61 18.26
N GLN A 28 -14.35 -3.34 17.25
CA GLN A 28 -15.00 -4.64 17.46
C GLN A 28 -14.03 -5.74 17.89
N LEU A 29 -12.81 -5.74 17.34
CA LEU A 29 -11.78 -6.70 17.75
C LEU A 29 -11.37 -6.48 19.21
N ASP A 30 -11.23 -5.23 19.64
CA ASP A 30 -10.91 -4.88 21.03
C ASP A 30 -12.01 -5.30 22.03
N GLU A 31 -13.27 -5.29 21.59
CA GLU A 31 -14.40 -5.80 22.40
C GLU A 31 -14.37 -7.33 22.57
N ILE A 32 -13.80 -8.06 21.61
CA ILE A 32 -13.67 -9.52 21.67
C ILE A 32 -12.41 -9.93 22.44
N ASP A 33 -11.25 -9.46 21.98
CA ASP A 33 -9.94 -9.65 22.60
C ASP A 33 -8.97 -8.62 22.00
N PRO A 34 -8.42 -7.69 22.81
CA PRO A 34 -7.50 -6.66 22.33
C PRO A 34 -6.18 -7.19 21.76
N ASN A 35 -5.88 -8.49 21.93
CA ASN A 35 -4.71 -9.13 21.32
C ASN A 35 -4.95 -9.61 19.89
N LEU A 36 -6.18 -9.50 19.37
CA LEU A 36 -6.48 -9.83 17.98
C LEU A 36 -5.86 -8.80 17.03
N LEU A 37 -5.17 -9.33 16.03
CA LEU A 37 -4.44 -8.53 15.05
C LEU A 37 -5.36 -7.97 13.97
N LEU A 38 -5.14 -6.72 13.60
CA LEU A 38 -5.69 -6.08 12.42
C LEU A 38 -4.55 -5.55 11.55
N THR A 39 -4.45 -6.07 10.33
CA THR A 39 -3.40 -5.71 9.38
C THR A 39 -4.01 -5.50 8.00
N ILE A 40 -3.27 -4.83 7.12
CA ILE A 40 -3.67 -4.68 5.71
C ILE A 40 -2.51 -5.05 4.78
N ALA A 41 -2.86 -5.37 3.53
CA ALA A 41 -1.94 -5.30 2.41
C ALA A 41 -2.15 -3.96 1.71
N ALA A 42 -1.11 -3.12 1.64
CA ALA A 42 -1.19 -1.77 1.10
C ALA A 42 -0.38 -1.63 -0.20
N PRO A 43 -0.82 -0.78 -1.15
CA PRO A 43 -0.17 -0.66 -2.44
C PRO A 43 1.16 0.11 -2.36
N ALA A 44 2.16 -0.32 -3.13
CA ALA A 44 3.43 0.42 -3.24
C ALA A 44 3.39 1.59 -4.24
N GLY A 45 2.46 1.55 -5.21
CA GLY A 45 2.38 2.56 -6.27
C GLY A 45 1.73 3.88 -5.81
N LYS A 46 2.36 5.01 -6.14
CA LYS A 46 1.89 6.37 -5.79
C LYS A 46 0.43 6.66 -6.10
N PRO A 47 -0.10 6.33 -7.29
CA PRO A 47 -1.50 6.59 -7.60
C PRO A 47 -2.46 5.96 -6.57
N TYR A 48 -2.10 4.82 -6.00
CA TYR A 48 -2.96 4.08 -5.08
C TYR A 48 -2.79 4.52 -3.63
N TYR A 49 -1.55 4.61 -3.10
CA TYR A 49 -1.37 5.01 -1.71
C TYR A 49 -1.77 6.48 -1.48
N SER A 50 -1.74 7.33 -2.52
CA SER A 50 -2.21 8.73 -2.43
C SER A 50 -3.72 8.85 -2.25
N LEU A 51 -4.48 7.76 -2.43
CA LEU A 51 -5.92 7.70 -2.16
C LEU A 51 -6.24 7.21 -0.75
N MET A 52 -5.23 6.99 0.10
CA MET A 52 -5.38 6.49 1.46
C MET A 52 -5.07 7.62 2.45
N GLU A 53 -5.79 7.68 3.57
CA GLU A 53 -5.49 8.61 4.66
C GLU A 53 -4.36 8.03 5.54
N LEU A 54 -3.16 7.84 4.98
CA LEU A 54 -2.05 7.08 5.60
C LEU A 54 -1.76 7.46 7.06
N ASP A 55 -1.78 8.75 7.38
CA ASP A 55 -1.58 9.33 8.71
C ASP A 55 -2.71 8.99 9.70
N GLN A 56 -3.91 8.68 9.20
CA GLN A 56 -5.08 8.32 10.01
C GLN A 56 -5.29 6.80 10.13
N LEU A 57 -4.67 5.98 9.27
CA LEU A 57 -4.92 4.53 9.24
C LEU A 57 -4.09 3.77 10.27
N HIS A 58 -2.82 4.14 10.44
CA HIS A 58 -1.86 3.38 11.26
C HIS A 58 -2.21 3.24 12.76
N PRO A 59 -3.01 4.13 13.41
CA PRO A 59 -3.41 3.91 14.80
C PRO A 59 -4.32 2.70 14.98
N TYR A 60 -5.07 2.29 13.95
CA TYR A 60 -6.00 1.16 14.01
C TYR A 60 -5.35 -0.18 13.65
N LEU A 61 -4.11 -0.16 13.15
CA LEU A 61 -3.44 -1.34 12.61
C LEU A 61 -2.27 -1.76 13.49
N ASP A 62 -2.06 -3.06 13.61
CA ASP A 62 -0.84 -3.61 14.22
C ASP A 62 0.36 -3.34 13.31
N TRP A 63 0.24 -3.66 12.02
CA TRP A 63 1.19 -3.27 10.98
C TRP A 63 0.56 -3.28 9.57
N ILE A 64 1.31 -2.78 8.61
CA ILE A 64 0.97 -2.65 7.20
C ILE A 64 1.98 -3.47 6.38
N ASN A 65 1.47 -4.41 5.59
CA ASN A 65 2.27 -5.17 4.63
C ASN A 65 2.24 -4.41 3.30
N VAL A 66 3.30 -3.64 3.01
CA VAL A 66 3.37 -2.89 1.75
C VAL A 66 3.75 -3.87 0.65
N MET A 67 2.91 -3.97 -0.37
CA MET A 67 3.08 -4.85 -1.53
C MET A 67 4.14 -4.28 -2.47
N THR A 68 5.40 -4.28 -2.03
CA THR A 68 6.57 -3.72 -2.72
C THR A 68 7.07 -4.67 -3.82
N TYR A 69 6.16 -5.03 -4.70
CA TYR A 69 6.32 -5.87 -5.88
C TYR A 69 5.26 -5.46 -6.91
N ASP A 70 5.27 -6.09 -8.09
CA ASP A 70 4.41 -5.73 -9.22
C ASP A 70 4.59 -4.27 -9.70
N TYR A 71 5.81 -3.73 -9.63
CA TYR A 71 6.13 -2.43 -10.24
C TYR A 71 6.07 -2.50 -11.77
N HIS A 72 6.51 -3.64 -12.33
CA HIS A 72 6.49 -3.94 -13.74
C HIS A 72 6.02 -5.37 -14.00
N GLY A 73 5.41 -5.60 -15.15
CA GLY A 73 4.90 -6.92 -15.49
C GLY A 73 4.37 -7.02 -16.91
N THR A 74 3.62 -8.09 -17.19
CA THR A 74 3.10 -8.37 -18.54
C THR A 74 2.07 -7.36 -19.04
N TRP A 75 1.57 -6.48 -18.17
CA TRP A 75 0.70 -5.37 -18.54
C TRP A 75 1.43 -4.22 -19.24
N ASP A 76 2.76 -4.13 -19.12
CA ASP A 76 3.61 -3.18 -19.85
C ASP A 76 3.86 -3.68 -21.28
N ARG A 77 2.78 -3.73 -22.09
CA ARG A 77 2.75 -4.44 -23.38
C ARG A 77 3.76 -3.93 -24.41
N GLU A 78 4.02 -2.63 -24.42
CA GLU A 78 4.97 -1.99 -25.33
C GLU A 78 6.39 -1.96 -24.74
N GLY A 79 6.57 -2.59 -23.58
CA GLY A 79 7.77 -2.49 -22.78
C GLY A 79 7.98 -1.10 -22.17
N PRO A 80 9.18 -0.85 -21.64
CA PRO A 80 10.32 -1.77 -21.57
C PRO A 80 10.11 -2.92 -20.57
N THR A 81 10.83 -4.03 -20.74
CA THR A 81 11.02 -4.99 -19.64
C THR A 81 11.81 -4.32 -18.53
N ASN A 82 11.40 -4.52 -17.28
CA ASN A 82 12.03 -3.86 -16.14
C ASN A 82 11.90 -4.70 -14.86
N HIS A 83 12.49 -4.24 -13.77
CA HIS A 83 12.50 -4.94 -12.49
C HIS A 83 11.09 -5.04 -11.88
N LEU A 84 10.68 -6.25 -11.49
CA LEU A 84 9.42 -6.52 -10.80
C LEU A 84 9.33 -5.85 -9.42
N ALA A 85 10.46 -5.84 -8.69
CA ALA A 85 10.59 -5.36 -7.32
C ALA A 85 11.96 -4.70 -7.11
N PRO A 86 12.22 -3.52 -7.71
CA PRO A 86 13.49 -2.82 -7.56
C PRO A 86 13.64 -2.28 -6.12
N LEU A 87 14.67 -2.72 -5.39
CA LEU A 87 14.90 -2.28 -4.00
C LEU A 87 15.15 -0.77 -3.92
N TYR A 88 15.96 -0.25 -4.85
CA TYR A 88 16.31 1.16 -4.99
C TYR A 88 16.03 1.65 -6.41
N PRO A 89 15.92 2.98 -6.63
CA PRO A 89 15.89 3.54 -7.98
C PRO A 89 17.13 3.14 -8.77
N SER A 90 16.99 2.99 -10.08
CA SER A 90 18.10 2.76 -11.00
C SER A 90 18.22 3.94 -11.96
N ASP A 91 19.44 4.44 -12.19
CA ASP A 91 19.69 5.46 -13.21
C ASP A 91 19.43 4.94 -14.63
N ASP A 92 19.50 3.62 -14.80
CA ASP A 92 19.19 2.91 -16.04
C ASP A 92 17.71 2.51 -16.14
N ASP A 93 16.86 2.88 -15.18
CA ASP A 93 15.42 2.62 -15.26
C ASP A 93 14.85 3.36 -16.49
N PRO A 94 14.44 2.64 -17.54
CA PRO A 94 13.89 3.27 -18.75
C PRO A 94 12.47 3.83 -18.51
N SER A 95 11.92 3.62 -17.31
CA SER A 95 10.65 4.10 -16.84
C SER A 95 10.83 4.94 -15.56
N ASN A 96 9.80 5.65 -15.13
CA ASN A 96 9.77 6.25 -13.78
C ASN A 96 8.87 5.39 -12.86
N GLY A 97 9.04 4.06 -12.93
CA GLY A 97 8.15 3.06 -12.33
C GLY A 97 8.15 3.04 -10.80
N GLY A 98 9.21 3.57 -10.19
CA GLY A 98 9.38 3.66 -8.74
C GLY A 98 10.20 2.50 -8.17
N SER A 99 10.39 2.51 -6.85
CA SER A 99 11.18 1.49 -6.12
C SER A 99 10.61 1.20 -4.73
N VAL A 100 11.03 0.10 -4.14
CA VAL A 100 10.69 -0.30 -2.77
C VAL A 100 11.06 0.81 -1.78
N ASP A 101 12.27 1.36 -1.89
CA ASP A 101 12.76 2.48 -1.08
C ASP A 101 11.83 3.70 -1.18
N GLN A 102 11.53 4.17 -2.39
CA GLN A 102 10.65 5.32 -2.60
C GLN A 102 9.22 5.07 -2.06
N SER A 103 8.71 3.85 -2.22
CA SER A 103 7.39 3.48 -1.70
C SER A 103 7.38 3.48 -0.17
N LEU A 104 8.34 2.84 0.49
CA LEU A 104 8.40 2.83 1.96
C LEU A 104 8.67 4.22 2.53
N GLN A 105 9.53 5.01 1.89
CA GLN A 105 9.80 6.38 2.29
C GLN A 105 8.52 7.24 2.24
N ALA A 106 7.65 7.04 1.25
CA ALA A 106 6.37 7.75 1.20
C ALA A 106 5.43 7.42 2.37
N TYR A 107 5.44 6.18 2.88
CA TYR A 107 4.67 5.81 4.08
C TYR A 107 5.29 6.41 5.34
N LEU A 108 6.62 6.44 5.44
CA LEU A 108 7.35 7.08 6.53
C LEU A 108 7.11 8.60 6.56
N ASP A 109 7.18 9.26 5.42
CA ASP A 109 6.93 10.69 5.26
C ASP A 109 5.48 11.08 5.59
N ALA A 110 4.54 10.13 5.42
CA ALA A 110 3.15 10.27 5.85
C ALA A 110 2.95 10.07 7.37
N GLY A 111 4.03 9.80 8.13
CA GLY A 111 4.00 9.70 9.59
C GLY A 111 3.78 8.29 10.13
N ILE A 112 3.82 7.26 9.28
CA ILE A 112 3.66 5.88 9.75
C ILE A 112 4.94 5.44 10.49
N PRO A 113 4.83 4.92 11.72
CA PRO A 113 5.98 4.42 12.47
C PRO A 113 6.71 3.28 11.72
N PRO A 114 8.05 3.27 11.67
CA PRO A 114 8.81 2.24 10.95
C PRO A 114 8.52 0.81 11.42
N ASP A 115 8.24 0.62 12.71
CA ASP A 115 7.89 -0.68 13.32
C ASP A 115 6.51 -1.19 12.92
N LYS A 116 5.69 -0.36 12.25
CA LYS A 116 4.41 -0.75 11.66
C LYS A 116 4.49 -1.02 10.15
N LEU A 117 5.67 -1.00 9.54
CA LEU A 117 5.83 -1.25 8.11
C LEU A 117 6.57 -2.56 7.85
N THR A 118 5.97 -3.41 7.03
CA THR A 118 6.56 -4.66 6.55
C THR A 118 6.81 -4.56 5.04
N LEU A 119 8.06 -4.79 4.62
CA LEU A 119 8.49 -4.88 3.23
C LEU A 119 8.03 -6.21 2.61
N GLY A 120 7.44 -6.16 1.42
CA GLY A 120 7.00 -7.35 0.68
C GLY A 120 8.08 -7.92 -0.25
N VAL A 121 8.23 -9.25 -0.27
CA VAL A 121 9.17 -9.98 -1.14
C VAL A 121 8.40 -11.00 -2.01
N PRO A 122 8.49 -10.93 -3.35
CA PRO A 122 7.85 -11.89 -4.25
C PRO A 122 8.67 -13.19 -4.40
N PHE A 123 8.02 -14.37 -4.36
CA PHE A 123 8.62 -15.71 -4.46
C PHE A 123 8.21 -16.46 -5.74
#